data_AF-A0A450TBV4-F1
#
_entry.id   AF-A0A450TBV4-F1
#
_cell.length_a   1.000
_cell.length_b   1.000
_cell.length_c   1.000
_cell.angle_alpha   90.00
_cell.angle_beta   90.00
_cell.angle_gamma   90.00
#
_symmetry.space_group_name_H-M   'P 1'
#
loop_
_entity.id
_entity.type
_entity.pdbx_description
1 polymer ?
#
loop_
_entity_poly.entity_id
_entity_poly.type
_entity_poly.pdbx_seq_one_letter_code
_entity_poly.pdbx_strand_id
1 'polypeptide(L)' 'MGSIICLMSKAEKLLARMRANPRDWRIDELETIATRFCIDVRKTGGSHFVFVHPDAGLAVTIPFNRPD' A
#
# COMPACT_ATOMS: atom_id res chain seq x y z
N MET A 1 -19.86 25.71 -14.52
CA MET A 1 -19.65 24.55 -13.63
C MET A 1 -18.30 23.93 -14.02
N GLY A 2 -17.21 24.41 -13.41
CA GLY A 2 -15.87 23.93 -13.74
C GLY A 2 -15.72 22.50 -13.25
N SER A 3 -15.48 21.56 -14.15
CA SER A 3 -15.15 20.19 -13.80
C SER A 3 -13.78 20.20 -13.13
N ILE A 4 -13.75 20.14 -11.80
CA ILE A 4 -12.54 19.85 -11.02
C ILE A 4 -12.26 18.37 -11.29
N ILE A 5 -11.59 18.09 -12.40
CA ILE A 5 -10.82 16.87 -12.53
C ILE A 5 -9.70 16.97 -11.47
N CYS A 6 -10.02 16.57 -10.24
CA CYS A 6 -9.03 16.29 -9.21
C CYS A 6 -8.03 15.34 -9.84
N LEU A 7 -6.84 15.86 -10.17
CA LEU A 7 -5.81 15.13 -10.87
C LEU A 7 -5.34 14.01 -9.92
N MET A 8 -6.01 12.86 -9.97
CA MET A 8 -5.70 11.74 -9.06
C MET A 8 -4.21 11.42 -9.19
N SER A 9 -3.52 11.41 -8.06
CA SER A 9 -2.14 10.96 -7.96
C SER A 9 -2.02 9.54 -8.53
N LYS A 10 -0.84 9.20 -9.04
CA LYS A 10 -0.51 7.82 -9.44
C LYS A 10 -0.81 6.83 -8.32
N ALA A 11 -0.51 7.20 -7.06
CA ALA A 11 -0.78 6.37 -5.90
C ALA A 11 -2.29 6.21 -5.61
N GLU A 12 -3.11 7.25 -5.86
CA GLU A 12 -4.56 7.17 -5.69
C GLU A 12 -5.21 6.28 -6.76
N LYS A 13 -4.74 6.37 -8.02
CA LYS A 13 -5.16 5.48 -9.10
C LYS A 13 -4.75 4.03 -8.82
N LEU A 14 -3.53 3.83 -8.30
CA LEU A 14 -3.04 2.52 -7.89
C LEU A 14 -3.91 1.92 -6.79
N LEU A 15 -4.22 2.70 -5.74
CA LEU A 15 -5.09 2.26 -4.66
C LEU A 15 -6.50 1.93 -5.16
N ALA A 16 -7.06 2.72 -6.09
CA ALA A 16 -8.36 2.42 -6.71
C ALA A 16 -8.32 1.09 -7.48
N ARG A 17 -7.26 0.83 -8.25
CA ARG A 17 -7.05 -0.44 -8.97
C ARG A 17 -6.94 -1.62 -8.01
N MET A 18 -6.17 -1.47 -6.94
CA MET A 18 -5.99 -2.52 -5.92
C MET A 18 -7.30 -2.85 -5.23
N ARG A 19 -8.11 -1.83 -4.87
CA ARG A 19 -9.46 -2.03 -4.31
C ARG A 19 -10.41 -2.74 -5.28
N ALA A 20 -10.32 -2.44 -6.57
CA ALA A 20 -11.17 -3.05 -7.60
C ALA A 20 -10.82 -4.54 -7.85
N ASN A 21 -9.55 -4.92 -7.75
CA ASN A 21 -9.11 -6.31 -7.84
C ASN A 21 -8.18 -6.67 -6.66
N PRO A 22 -8.71 -7.25 -5.58
CA PRO A 22 -7.95 -7.54 -4.36
C PRO A 22 -7.08 -8.81 -4.45
N ARG A 23 -6.54 -9.11 -5.63
CA ARG A 23 -5.70 -10.27 -5.90
C ARG A 23 -4.35 -9.84 -6.45
N ASP A 24 -3.32 -10.63 -6.17
CA ASP A 24 -1.98 -10.53 -6.77
C ASP A 24 -1.32 -9.14 -6.66
N TRP A 25 -1.61 -8.41 -5.58
CA TRP A 25 -0.92 -7.17 -5.27
C TRP A 25 0.57 -7.41 -5.10
N ARG A 26 1.40 -6.55 -5.70
CA ARG A 26 2.86 -6.59 -5.53
C ARG A 26 3.28 -5.76 -4.32
N ILE A 27 4.38 -6.16 -3.70
CA ILE A 27 4.90 -5.46 -2.53
C ILE A 27 5.35 -4.03 -2.88
N ASP A 28 5.93 -3.83 -4.06
CA ASP A 28 6.31 -2.51 -4.57
C ASP A 28 5.09 -1.56 -4.73
N GLU A 29 3.92 -2.11 -5.08
CA GLU A 29 2.67 -1.34 -5.16
C GLU A 29 2.21 -0.90 -3.76
N LEU A 30 2.34 -1.79 -2.78
CA LEU A 30 2.02 -1.51 -1.38
C LEU A 30 2.99 -0.47 -0.79
N GLU A 31 4.29 -0.54 -1.11
CA GLU A 31 5.29 0.46 -0.70
C GLU A 31 4.99 1.84 -1.31
N THR A 32 4.61 1.88 -2.60
CA THR A 32 4.22 3.13 -3.29
C THR A 32 3.05 3.80 -2.60
N ILE A 33 2.05 3.03 -2.18
CA ILE A 33 0.90 3.54 -1.42
C ILE A 33 1.34 3.95 -0.01
N ALA A 34 2.15 3.13 0.67
CA ALA A 34 2.61 3.41 2.02
C ALA A 34 3.33 4.76 2.13
N THR A 35 4.23 5.07 1.20
CA THR A 35 4.90 6.37 1.13
C THR A 35 3.91 7.53 0.96
N ARG A 36 2.84 7.35 0.17
CA ARG A 36 1.83 8.41 -0.05
C ARG A 36 0.96 8.67 1.18
N PHE A 37 0.67 7.64 1.96
CA PHE A 37 -0.22 7.70 3.12
C PHE A 37 0.53 7.76 4.46
N CYS A 38 1.82 8.11 4.45
CA CYS A 38 2.65 8.21 5.66
C CYS A 38 2.65 6.93 6.52
N ILE A 39 2.62 5.77 5.85
CA ILE A 39 2.73 4.47 6.49
C ILE A 39 4.21 4.08 6.51
N ASP A 40 4.73 3.81 7.70
CA ASP A 40 6.07 3.27 7.89
C ASP A 40 6.12 1.81 7.42
N VAL A 41 7.12 1.50 6.60
CA VAL A 41 7.39 0.15 6.11
C VAL A 41 8.67 -0.35 6.75
N ARG A 42 8.57 -1.43 7.52
CA ARG A 42 9.71 -2.12 8.12
C ARG A 42 9.96 -3.43 7.40
N LYS A 43 11.17 -3.55 6.85
CA LYS A 43 11.69 -4.80 6.30
C LYS A 43 12.58 -5.44 7.36
N THR A 44 11.99 -6.30 8.17
CA THR A 44 12.76 -7.21 9.03
C THR A 44 13.41 -8.23 8.10
N GLY A 45 14.67 -8.63 8.31
CA GLY A 45 15.45 -9.47 7.37
C GLY A 45 14.88 -10.87 7.02
N GLY A 46 13.61 -11.15 7.35
CA GLY A 46 12.85 -12.32 6.94
C GLY A 46 11.95 -12.08 5.71
N SER A 47 10.93 -12.93 5.57
CA SER A 47 10.08 -13.05 4.37
C SER A 47 8.82 -12.16 4.38
N HIS A 48 8.73 -11.17 5.26
CA HIS A 48 7.53 -10.35 5.42
C HIS A 48 7.87 -8.86 5.58
N PHE A 49 6.91 -8.03 5.19
CA PHE A 49 6.93 -6.59 5.37
C PHE A 49 5.93 -6.23 6.47
N VAL A 50 6.30 -5.28 7.33
CA VAL A 50 5.43 -4.76 8.39
C VAL A 50 5.10 -3.31 8.08
N PHE A 51 3.81 -3.02 7.97
CA PHE A 51 3.25 -1.69 7.70
C PHE A 51 2.63 -1.12 8.97
N VAL A 52 3.03 0.08 9.37
CA VAL A 52 2.54 0.74 10.58
C VAL A 52 2.18 2.17 10.25
N HIS A 53 0.97 2.58 10.59
CA HIS A 53 0.60 4.00 10.55
C HIS A 53 0.61 4.53 12.00
N PRO A 54 1.22 5.70 12.27
CA PRO A 54 1.38 6.23 13.63
C PRO A 54 0.04 6.35 14.38
N ASP A 55 -1.03 6.72 13.67
CA ASP A 55 -2.35 6.90 14.27
C ASP A 55 -3.22 5.62 14.32
N ALA A 56 -2.80 4.52 13.69
CA ALA A 56 -3.65 3.33 13.57
C ALA A 56 -3.57 2.41 14.79
N GLY A 57 -2.51 2.51 15.61
CA GLY A 57 -2.25 1.59 16.73
C GLY A 57 -2.11 0.12 16.32
N LEU A 58 -2.02 -0.16 15.01
CA LEU A 58 -1.99 -1.50 14.42
C LEU A 58 -0.78 -1.63 13.50
N ALA A 59 -0.14 -2.79 13.55
CA ALA A 59 0.85 -3.22 12.57
C ALA A 59 0.24 -4.29 11.65
N VAL A 60 0.34 -4.09 10.35
CA VAL A 60 -0.11 -5.04 9.33
C VAL A 60 1.11 -5.76 8.76
N THR A 61 1.15 -7.08 8.91
CA THR A 61 2.24 -7.92 8.39
C THR A 61 1.81 -8.60 7.09
N ILE A 62 2.57 -8.39 6.02
CA ILE A 62 2.31 -8.98 4.70
C ILE A 62 3.51 -9.87 4.31
N PRO A 63 3.31 -11.18 4.10
CA PRO A 63 4.36 -12.06 3.59
C PRO A 63 4.66 -11.71 2.13
N PHE A 64 5.95 -11.57 1.80
CA PHE A 64 6.42 -11.36 0.43
C PHE A 64 6.64 -12.68 -0.30
N ASN A 65 7.10 -13.70 0.43
CA ASN A 65 7.19 -15.06 -0.11
C ASN A 65 5.87 -15.76 0.18
N ARG A 66 5.15 -16.18 -0.88
CA ARG A 66 4.06 -17.14 -0.72
C ARG A 66 4.72 -18.46 -0.30
N PRO A 67 4.38 -19.07 0.85
CA PRO A 67 4.76 -20.46 1.06
C PRO A 67 4.07 -21.30 -0.02
N ASP A 68 4.84 -22.19 -0.63
CA ASP A 68 4.37 -23.11 -1.66
C ASP A 68 3.26 -24.05 -1.15
#